data_AF-A0A971MFD3-F1
#
_entry.id   AF-A0A971MFD3-F1
#
_cell.length_a   1.000
_cell.length_b   1.000
_cell.length_c   1.000
_cell.angle_alpha   90.00
_cell.angle_beta   90.00
_cell.angle_gamma   90.00
#
_symmetry.space_group_name_H-M   'P 1'
#
loop_
_entity.id
_entity.type
_entity.pdbx_description
1 polymer ?
#
loop_
_entity_poly.entity_id
_entity_poly.type
_entity_poly.pdbx_seq_one_letter_code
_entity_poly.pdbx_strand_id
1 'polypeptide(L)'
;KLMERGKFQPVFDKPFFKEFPIKLNKNVGEVNEKLIEEGIIGGYDLSKDYEELENATLIAVTEKRTKAEMDKFVDVLEGIE
;
A
#
# COMPACT_ATOMS: atom_id res chain seq x y z
N LYS A 1 12.61 -5.13 -0.15
CA LYS A 1 11.79 -3.94 -0.50
C LYS A 1 10.39 -4.40 -0.90
N LEU A 2 9.35 -3.56 -0.80
CA LEU A 2 7.95 -3.94 -1.06
C LEU A 2 7.75 -4.65 -2.42
N MET A 3 8.25 -4.04 -3.50
CA MET A 3 8.14 -4.60 -4.86
C MET A 3 8.92 -5.91 -5.08
N GLU A 4 9.88 -6.22 -4.22
CA GLU A 4 10.69 -7.46 -4.30
C GLU A 4 9.99 -8.64 -3.60
N ARG A 5 8.89 -8.40 -2.86
CA ARG A 5 8.14 -9.45 -2.14
C ARG A 5 7.18 -10.24 -3.04
N GLY A 6 7.06 -9.88 -4.32
CA GLY A 6 6.30 -10.65 -5.34
C GLY A 6 4.78 -10.64 -5.20
N LYS A 7 4.23 -10.25 -4.05
CA LYS A 7 2.78 -10.11 -3.83
C LYS A 7 2.18 -8.78 -4.30
N PHE A 8 3.00 -7.78 -4.56
CA PHE A 8 2.56 -6.42 -4.89
C PHE A 8 2.91 -6.07 -6.33
N GLN A 9 1.96 -5.45 -7.04
CA GLN A 9 2.16 -5.01 -8.42
C GLN A 9 2.07 -3.49 -8.50
N PRO A 10 2.99 -2.82 -9.22
CA PRO A 10 2.88 -1.38 -9.43
C PRO A 10 1.72 -1.11 -10.39
N VAL A 11 0.92 -0.09 -10.12
CA VAL A 11 -0.14 0.30 -11.07
C VAL A 11 0.47 0.98 -12.30
N PHE A 12 1.57 1.70 -12.12
CA PHE A 12 2.28 2.39 -13.20
C PHE A 12 3.75 1.95 -13.27
N ASP A 13 4.22 1.65 -14.47
CA ASP A 13 5.64 1.41 -14.75
C ASP A 13 6.36 2.72 -15.06
N LYS A 14 6.44 3.60 -14.05
CA LYS A 14 7.12 4.90 -14.12
C LYS A 14 7.88 5.18 -12.81
N PRO A 15 8.95 5.98 -12.86
CA PRO A 15 9.61 6.45 -11.65
C PRO A 15 8.62 7.16 -10.72
N PHE A 16 8.71 6.86 -9.43
CA PHE A 16 7.94 7.51 -8.39
C PHE A 16 8.88 8.18 -7.39
N PHE A 17 8.35 9.13 -6.62
CA PHE A 17 9.10 9.81 -5.58
C PHE A 17 8.74 9.24 -4.21
N LYS A 18 7.85 9.92 -3.50
CA LYS A 18 7.36 9.55 -2.17
C LYS A 18 5.98 8.90 -2.20
N GLU A 19 5.32 8.96 -3.34
CA GLU A 19 3.95 8.48 -3.50
C GLU A 19 3.89 7.55 -4.70
N PHE A 20 3.33 6.36 -4.50
CA PHE A 20 3.17 5.40 -5.57
C PHE A 20 1.96 4.49 -5.32
N PRO A 21 1.16 4.23 -6.36
CA PRO A 21 0.05 3.29 -6.28
C PRO A 21 0.51 1.85 -6.49
N ILE A 22 -0.02 0.95 -5.67
CA ILE A 22 0.11 -0.49 -5.84
C ILE A 22 -1.26 -1.13 -6.00
N LYS A 23 -1.32 -2.20 -6.80
CA LYS A 23 -2.50 -3.05 -6.93
C LYS A 23 -2.46 -4.11 -5.83
N LEU A 24 -3.58 -4.26 -5.15
CA LEU A 24 -3.85 -5.29 -4.16
C LEU A 24 -4.74 -6.37 -4.79
N ASN A 25 -4.68 -7.58 -4.24
CA ASN A 25 -5.59 -8.65 -4.57
C ASN A 25 -6.95 -8.50 -3.86
N LYS A 26 -6.95 -7.80 -2.71
CA LYS A 26 -8.13 -7.54 -1.89
C LYS A 26 -8.62 -6.09 -2.01
N ASN A 27 -9.84 -5.86 -1.55
CA ASN A 27 -10.40 -4.51 -1.48
C ASN A 27 -9.58 -3.63 -0.52
N VAL A 28 -9.30 -2.39 -0.92
CA VAL A 28 -8.45 -1.47 -0.14
C VAL A 28 -9.06 -1.17 1.24
N GLY A 29 -10.40 -1.09 1.33
CA GLY A 29 -11.11 -0.91 2.59
C GLY A 29 -10.84 -2.03 3.59
N GLU A 30 -10.98 -3.28 3.15
CA GLU A 30 -10.72 -4.46 4.00
C GLU A 30 -9.25 -4.55 4.45
N VAL A 31 -8.32 -4.18 3.56
CA VAL A 31 -6.89 -4.14 3.89
C VAL A 31 -6.60 -3.03 4.91
N ASN A 32 -7.21 -1.85 4.74
CA ASN A 32 -7.06 -0.73 5.65
C ASN A 32 -7.65 -1.02 7.04
N GLU A 33 -8.79 -1.72 7.13
CA GLU A 33 -9.37 -2.13 8.40
C GLU A 33 -8.39 -3.00 9.21
N LYS A 34 -7.78 -4.00 8.56
CA LYS A 34 -6.78 -4.87 9.20
C LYS A 34 -5.48 -4.14 9.55
N LEU A 35 -5.04 -3.20 8.70
CA LEU A 35 -3.87 -2.37 9.02
C LEU A 35 -4.12 -1.51 10.27
N ILE A 36 -5.34 -0.98 10.44
CA ILE A 36 -5.72 -0.18 11.61
C ILE A 36 -5.68 -1.02 12.88
N GLU A 37 -6.10 -2.29 12.84
CA GLU A 37 -5.98 -3.23 13.97
C GLU A 37 -4.51 -3.41 14.43
N GLU A 38 -3.57 -3.33 13.50
CA GLU A 38 -2.11 -3.40 13.73
C GLU A 38 -1.48 -2.02 14.08
N GLY A 39 -2.31 -0.99 14.24
CA GLY A 39 -1.92 0.38 14.56
C GLY A 39 -1.31 1.15 13.39
N ILE A 40 -1.62 0.75 12.16
CA ILE A 40 -1.07 1.32 10.93
C ILE A 40 -2.18 1.98 10.10
N ILE A 41 -1.97 3.22 9.70
CA ILE A 41 -2.85 3.90 8.74
C ILE A 41 -2.44 3.41 7.34
N GLY A 42 -3.37 2.77 6.65
CA GLY A 42 -3.16 2.29 5.28
C GLY A 42 -3.18 3.39 4.23
N GLY A 43 -3.07 2.98 2.96
CA GLY A 43 -3.03 3.90 1.83
C GLY A 43 -4.40 4.42 1.42
N TYR A 44 -4.39 5.42 0.54
CA TYR A 44 -5.62 5.97 -0.02
C TYR A 44 -6.22 5.04 -1.07
N ASP A 45 -7.52 4.80 -0.99
CA ASP A 45 -8.23 3.97 -1.96
C ASP A 45 -8.54 4.76 -3.23
N LEU A 46 -7.83 4.44 -4.31
CA LEU A 46 -7.95 5.16 -5.58
C LEU A 46 -9.26 4.88 -6.31
N SER A 47 -9.94 3.77 -6.00
CA SER A 47 -11.21 3.45 -6.65
C SER A 47 -12.33 4.42 -6.30
N LYS A 48 -12.13 5.27 -5.28
CA LYS A 48 -13.08 6.32 -4.87
C LYS A 48 -13.17 7.47 -5.87
N ASP A 49 -12.06 7.76 -6.55
CA ASP A 49 -11.99 8.83 -7.56
C ASP A 49 -11.84 8.28 -8.98
N TYR A 50 -11.31 7.05 -9.12
CA TYR A 50 -10.98 6.42 -10.39
C TYR A 50 -11.47 4.96 -10.40
N GLU A 51 -12.68 4.70 -10.90
CA GLU A 51 -13.27 3.35 -10.92
C GLU A 51 -12.37 2.32 -11.62
N GLU A 52 -11.59 2.72 -12.62
CA GLU A 52 -10.63 1.86 -13.32
C GLU A 52 -9.45 1.39 -12.45
N LEU A 53 -9.25 2.04 -11.30
CA LEU A 53 -8.21 1.73 -10.31
C LEU A 53 -8.78 0.95 -9.11
N GLU A 54 -9.72 0.04 -9.37
CA GLU A 54 -10.23 -0.92 -8.36
C GLU A 54 -9.07 -1.61 -7.63
N ASN A 55 -9.17 -1.82 -6.31
CA ASN A 55 -8.13 -2.45 -5.49
C ASN A 55 -6.73 -1.78 -5.58
N ALA A 56 -6.65 -0.54 -6.05
CA ALA A 56 -5.40 0.20 -6.06
C ALA A 56 -5.32 1.10 -4.83
N THR A 57 -4.25 0.94 -4.04
CA THR A 57 -3.96 1.82 -2.91
C THR A 57 -2.79 2.73 -3.21
N LEU A 58 -2.94 4.03 -2.94
CA LEU A 58 -1.87 5.02 -3.02
C LEU A 58 -1.15 5.09 -1.68
N ILE A 59 0.13 4.73 -1.69
CA ILE A 59 0.98 4.79 -0.51
C ILE A 59 1.86 6.02 -0.58
N ALA A 60 1.92 6.78 0.52
CA ALA A 60 2.80 7.93 0.68
C ALA A 60 3.83 7.68 1.79
N VAL A 61 5.11 7.66 1.44
CA VAL A 61 6.24 7.55 2.39
C VAL A 61 6.86 8.93 2.63
N THR A 62 7.09 9.29 3.89
CA THR A 62 7.70 10.58 4.26
C THR A 62 8.99 10.36 5.05
N GLU A 63 9.87 11.35 5.05
CA GLU A 63 11.15 11.32 5.79
C GLU A 63 10.97 11.21 7.31
N LYS A 64 9.73 11.36 7.81
CA LYS A 64 9.39 11.18 9.22
C LYS A 64 9.23 9.70 9.61
N ARG A 65 9.32 8.75 8.68
CA ARG A 65 9.23 7.31 8.94
C ARG A 65 10.60 6.68 8.98
N THR A 66 10.83 5.85 9.99
CA THR A 66 12.02 5.01 10.12
C THR A 66 11.94 3.80 9.18
N LYS A 67 13.09 3.22 8.85
CA LYS A 67 13.15 1.98 8.06
C LYS A 67 12.38 0.84 8.74
N ALA A 68 12.48 0.73 10.07
CA ALA A 68 11.78 -0.31 10.83
C ALA A 68 10.25 -0.17 10.76
N GLU A 69 9.72 1.06 10.80
CA GLU A 69 8.28 1.30 10.60
C GLU A 69 7.83 0.90 9.19
N MET A 70 8.64 1.22 8.17
CA MET A 70 8.34 0.83 6.79
C MET A 70 8.41 -0.69 6.61
N ASP A 71 9.43 -1.34 7.16
CA ASP A 71 9.56 -2.81 7.11
C ASP A 71 8.37 -3.48 7.82
N LYS A 72 7.97 -2.99 9.02
CA LYS A 72 6.75 -3.46 9.71
C LYS A 72 5.50 -3.31 8.83
N PHE A 73 5.32 -2.16 8.19
CA PHE A 73 4.19 -1.95 7.29
C PHE A 73 4.20 -2.96 6.13
N VAL A 74 5.35 -3.20 5.50
CA VAL A 74 5.46 -4.19 4.41
C VAL A 74 5.11 -5.59 4.91
N ASP A 75 5.65 -6.00 6.07
CA ASP A 75 5.42 -7.35 6.60
C ASP A 75 3.94 -7.56 7.02
N VAL A 76 3.31 -6.56 7.64
CA VAL A 76 1.88 -6.62 7.99
C VAL A 76 1.02 -6.65 6.73
N LEU A 77 1.29 -5.76 5.77
CA LEU A 77 0.56 -5.71 4.51
C LEU A 77 0.68 -7.04 3.75
N GLU A 78 1.86 -7.65 3.74
CA GLU A 78 2.11 -8.97 3.12
C GLU A 78 1.37 -10.12 3.83
N GLY A 79 1.14 -10.02 5.14
CA GLY A 79 0.33 -10.98 5.89
C GLY A 79 -1.17 -10.80 5.66
N ILE A 80 -1.60 -9.58 5.33
CA ILE A 80 -3.00 -9.26 5.04
C ILE A 80 -3.37 -9.64 3.60
N GLU A 81 -2.48 -9.44 2.63
CA GLU A 81 -2.60 -9.83 1.21
C GLU A 81 -2.45 -11.35 0.99
#